data_AF-A0A5C6BI32-F1
#
_entry.id   AF-A0A5C6BI32-F1
#
_cell.length_a   1.000
_cell.length_b   1.000
_cell.length_c   1.000
_cell.angle_alpha   90.00
_cell.angle_beta   90.00
_cell.angle_gamma   90.00
#
_symmetry.space_group_name_H-M   'P 1'
#
loop_
_entity.id
_entity.type
_entity.pdbx_description
1 polymer ?
#
loop_
_entity_poly.entity_id
_entity_poly.type
_entity_poly.pdbx_seq_one_letter_code
_entity_poly.pdbx_strand_id
1 'polypeptide(L)'
;MIAKQNQGLSSNVARTDFPNNNLALGQNTSRLPHFLNTSSSEIPRQLRTHAADLLSQQCWCWGQDILRAEGNWLLELGFKRIRPPKKRKDCSSVYQLELSGGQSVVLRGFGVFFGDRARGGVFLPRYEFTPRFTSQFPLVSPPWSTSDLPALWTPTGDDLSLCAKLTLDLIDWIRSYEVNVIRCLGLEYRQATLSEWQDDKRKFFPAEQFASAWRELSLQIAGHSESLISAKTESATPP
;
A
#
# COMPACT_ATOMS: atom_id res chain seq x y z
N MET A 1 47.24 -0.59 37.85
CA MET A 1 46.32 0.49 38.23
C MET A 1 45.92 1.23 36.96
N ILE A 2 44.67 1.02 36.56
CA ILE A 2 44.03 1.49 35.34
C ILE A 2 43.11 2.64 35.74
N ALA A 3 43.15 3.77 35.02
CA ALA A 3 41.97 4.53 34.58
C ALA A 3 42.39 5.89 34.01
N LYS A 4 42.24 6.06 32.70
CA LYS A 4 42.03 7.37 32.06
C LYS A 4 40.92 7.23 31.02
N GLN A 5 40.11 8.28 31.00
CA GLN A 5 39.27 8.77 29.90
C GLN A 5 37.89 8.13 29.70
N ASN A 6 36.90 8.81 30.29
CA ASN A 6 35.57 9.01 29.73
C ASN A 6 35.67 9.62 28.32
N GLN A 7 35.07 8.95 27.34
CA GLN A 7 34.54 9.59 26.13
C GLN A 7 33.09 9.14 25.97
N GLY A 8 32.18 10.09 26.07
CA GLY A 8 30.78 9.91 25.69
C GLY A 8 30.68 9.85 24.18
N LEU A 9 30.20 8.72 23.67
CA LEU A 9 29.79 8.56 22.28
C LEU A 9 28.27 8.74 22.22
N SER A 10 27.86 9.93 21.78
CA SER A 10 26.52 10.18 21.26
C SER A 10 26.26 9.28 20.05
N SER A 11 25.23 8.44 20.15
CA SER A 11 24.73 7.62 19.07
C SER A 11 24.01 8.50 18.02
N ASN A 12 24.60 8.60 16.83
CA ASN A 12 23.93 9.10 15.63
C ASN A 12 22.86 8.10 15.19
N VAL A 13 21.59 8.45 15.41
CA VAL A 13 20.45 7.79 14.77
C VAL A 13 20.22 8.48 13.44
N ALA A 14 20.40 7.74 12.34
CA ALA A 14 20.08 8.21 11.00
C ALA A 14 18.57 8.50 10.90
N ARG A 15 18.23 9.79 10.80
CA ARG A 15 16.89 10.27 10.41
C ARG A 15 16.72 10.02 8.91
N THR A 16 15.82 9.12 8.54
CA THR A 16 15.27 9.08 7.18
C THR A 16 14.01 9.94 7.16
N ASP A 17 14.21 11.26 7.11
CA ASP A 17 13.14 12.21 6.81
C ASP A 17 12.91 12.19 5.29
N PHE A 18 11.73 11.77 4.85
CA PHE A 18 11.32 11.92 3.44
C PHE A 18 10.97 13.39 3.19
N PRO A 19 11.67 14.10 2.29
CA PRO A 19 11.33 15.48 2.01
C PRO A 19 10.04 15.55 1.18
N ASN A 20 9.05 16.25 1.73
CA ASN A 20 7.96 16.85 0.97
C ASN A 20 8.58 17.87 0.01
N ASN A 21 8.39 17.74 -1.30
CA ASN A 21 8.56 18.89 -2.19
C ASN A 21 7.80 18.78 -3.52
N ASN A 22 7.02 19.85 -3.75
CA ASN A 22 6.45 20.27 -5.01
C ASN A 22 7.55 20.47 -6.06
N LEU A 23 7.37 19.91 -7.26
CA LEU A 23 8.08 20.34 -8.45
C LEU A 23 7.20 20.20 -9.70
N ALA A 24 7.29 21.28 -10.48
CA ALA A 24 6.62 21.69 -11.71
C ALA A 24 6.04 20.61 -12.65
N LEU A 25 4.80 20.87 -13.08
CA LEU A 25 4.06 20.22 -14.16
C LEU A 25 4.71 20.53 -15.53
N GLY A 26 5.31 19.53 -16.15
CA GLY A 26 5.42 19.45 -17.61
C GLY A 26 4.11 18.89 -18.17
N GLN A 27 3.42 19.66 -19.00
CA GLN A 27 2.21 19.21 -19.68
C GLN A 27 2.58 18.17 -20.73
N ASN A 28 2.13 16.93 -20.54
CA ASN A 28 2.08 15.93 -21.60
C ASN A 28 0.67 15.32 -21.61
N THR A 29 -0.07 15.63 -22.66
CA THR A 29 -1.46 15.22 -22.88
C THR A 29 -1.50 13.72 -23.20
N SER A 30 -1.65 12.90 -22.17
CA SER A 30 -1.96 11.48 -22.29
C SER A 30 -3.45 11.27 -22.03
N ARG A 31 -4.12 10.55 -22.95
CA ARG A 31 -5.56 10.32 -23.00
C ARG A 31 -6.07 9.73 -21.67
N LEU A 32 -6.91 10.51 -20.99
CA LEU A 32 -7.79 10.01 -19.92
C LEU A 32 -8.66 8.88 -20.48
N PRO A 33 -8.88 7.78 -19.73
CA PRO A 33 -9.94 6.84 -20.08
C PRO A 33 -11.27 7.60 -20.09
N HIS A 34 -11.88 7.65 -21.27
CA HIS A 34 -13.15 8.34 -21.50
C HIS A 34 -14.27 7.49 -20.89
N PHE A 35 -14.56 7.69 -19.60
CA PHE A 35 -15.76 7.19 -18.94
C PHE A 35 -16.96 8.02 -19.43
N LEU A 36 -17.35 7.87 -20.69
CA LEU A 36 -18.58 8.46 -21.19
C LEU A 36 -19.68 7.40 -21.18
N ASN A 37 -20.73 7.73 -20.43
CA ASN A 37 -22.05 7.10 -20.42
C ASN A 37 -22.20 5.81 -19.60
N THR A 38 -21.88 5.89 -18.31
CA THR A 38 -22.02 4.78 -17.36
C THR A 38 -23.00 5.13 -16.24
N SER A 39 -23.88 4.19 -15.88
CA SER A 39 -24.82 4.38 -14.76
C SER A 39 -24.06 4.62 -13.44
N SER A 40 -24.61 5.46 -12.54
CA SER A 40 -23.92 5.90 -11.31
C SER A 40 -23.44 4.76 -10.39
N SER A 41 -24.07 3.58 -10.43
CA SER A 41 -23.67 2.39 -9.67
C SER A 41 -22.51 1.59 -10.29
N GLU A 42 -22.19 1.83 -11.56
CA GLU A 42 -21.16 1.07 -12.28
C GLU A 42 -19.76 1.69 -12.13
N ILE A 43 -19.68 3.01 -11.96
CA ILE A 43 -18.42 3.74 -11.71
C ILE A 43 -17.68 3.20 -10.48
N PRO A 44 -18.32 2.96 -9.30
CA PRO A 44 -17.65 2.39 -8.13
C PRO A 44 -17.14 0.96 -8.35
N ARG A 45 -17.87 0.14 -9.14
CA ARG A 45 -17.46 -1.24 -9.41
C ARG A 45 -16.23 -1.27 -10.32
N GLN A 46 -16.24 -0.52 -11.42
CA GLN A 46 -15.11 -0.44 -12.34
C GLN A 46 -13.88 0.15 -11.64
N LEU A 47 -14.07 1.17 -10.79
CA LEU A 47 -13.02 1.74 -9.97
C LEU A 47 -12.40 0.71 -9.02
N ARG A 48 -13.22 -0.08 -8.31
CA ARG A 48 -12.72 -1.15 -7.42
C ARG A 48 -11.95 -2.22 -8.19
N THR A 49 -12.46 -2.69 -9.33
CA THR A 49 -11.76 -3.67 -10.16
C THR A 49 -10.41 -3.12 -10.63
N HIS A 50 -10.39 -1.88 -11.12
CA HIS A 50 -9.15 -1.22 -11.54
C HIS A 50 -8.13 -1.11 -10.40
N ALA A 51 -8.58 -0.74 -9.21
CA ALA A 51 -7.75 -0.61 -8.03
C ALA A 51 -7.23 -1.96 -7.53
N ALA A 52 -8.05 -3.01 -7.59
CA ALA A 52 -7.65 -4.38 -7.25
C ALA A 52 -6.59 -4.90 -8.21
N ASP A 53 -6.72 -4.66 -9.51
CA ASP A 53 -5.70 -5.02 -10.50
C ASP A 53 -4.37 -4.32 -10.20
N LEU A 54 -4.42 -3.02 -9.94
CA LEU A 54 -3.25 -2.19 -9.64
C LEU A 54 -2.54 -2.67 -8.35
N LEU A 55 -3.30 -2.92 -7.28
CA LEU A 55 -2.78 -3.44 -6.02
C LEU A 55 -2.22 -4.87 -6.19
N SER A 56 -2.85 -5.70 -7.02
CA SER A 56 -2.39 -7.06 -7.26
C SER A 56 -1.03 -7.11 -7.96
N GLN A 57 -0.82 -6.24 -8.95
CA GLN A 57 0.47 -6.07 -9.60
C GLN A 57 1.49 -5.46 -8.63
N GLN A 58 1.09 -4.51 -7.78
CA GLN A 58 1.97 -3.92 -6.77
C GLN A 58 2.46 -4.94 -5.74
N CYS A 59 1.56 -5.81 -5.26
CA CYS A 59 1.93 -6.91 -4.37
C CYS A 59 2.91 -7.90 -5.03
N TRP A 60 2.78 -8.12 -6.34
CA TRP A 60 3.76 -8.91 -7.09
C TRP A 60 5.12 -8.21 -7.11
N CYS A 61 5.16 -6.93 -7.44
CA CYS A 61 6.39 -6.15 -7.45
C CYS A 61 7.09 -6.15 -6.09
N TRP A 62 6.39 -5.97 -4.97
CA TRP A 62 7.00 -6.11 -3.65
C TRP A 62 7.60 -7.49 -3.41
N GLY A 63 6.96 -8.55 -3.92
CA GLY A 63 7.50 -9.91 -3.90
C GLY A 63 8.81 -10.02 -4.66
N GLN A 64 8.90 -9.40 -5.85
CA GLN A 64 10.12 -9.40 -6.66
C GLN A 64 11.22 -8.51 -6.04
N ASP A 65 10.85 -7.38 -5.46
CA ASP A 65 11.75 -6.48 -4.73
C ASP A 65 12.40 -7.19 -3.51
N ILE A 66 11.71 -8.18 -2.92
CA ILE A 66 12.25 -9.07 -1.87
C ILE A 66 13.24 -10.11 -2.43
N LEU A 67 12.96 -10.64 -3.63
CA LEU A 67 13.70 -11.74 -4.27
C LEU A 67 14.86 -11.27 -5.14
N ARG A 68 15.01 -9.96 -5.31
CA ARG A 68 16.08 -9.32 -6.08
C ARG A 68 17.46 -9.87 -5.72
N ALA A 69 18.27 -10.14 -6.74
CA ALA A 69 19.57 -10.79 -6.63
C ALA A 69 20.58 -9.98 -5.80
N GLU A 70 20.55 -8.66 -5.93
CA GLU A 70 21.42 -7.71 -5.23
C GLU A 70 21.10 -7.59 -3.74
N GLY A 71 19.98 -8.18 -3.30
CA GLY A 71 19.51 -8.08 -1.93
C GLY A 71 18.07 -7.60 -1.85
N ASN A 72 17.47 -7.76 -0.68
CA ASN A 72 16.08 -7.43 -0.43
C ASN A 72 15.89 -5.91 -0.34
N TRP A 73 15.25 -5.33 -1.35
CA TRP A 73 15.04 -3.89 -1.44
C TRP A 73 14.23 -3.31 -0.29
N LEU A 74 13.21 -4.04 0.20
CA LEU A 74 12.40 -3.59 1.32
C LEU A 74 13.27 -3.42 2.58
N LEU A 75 14.23 -4.31 2.82
CA LEU A 75 15.14 -4.18 3.96
C LEU A 75 16.04 -2.94 3.81
N GLU A 76 16.50 -2.64 2.60
CA GLU A 76 17.29 -1.43 2.31
C GLU A 76 16.49 -0.14 2.54
N LEU A 77 15.17 -0.18 2.33
CA LEU A 77 14.24 0.90 2.67
C LEU A 77 13.90 0.99 4.17
N GLY A 78 14.45 0.10 5.00
CA GLY A 78 14.25 0.11 6.45
C GLY A 78 13.07 -0.74 6.93
N PHE A 79 12.46 -1.56 6.08
CA PHE A 79 11.47 -2.53 6.54
C PHE A 79 12.10 -3.53 7.52
N LYS A 80 11.34 -3.88 8.55
CA LYS A 80 11.61 -5.02 9.42
C LYS A 80 10.95 -6.25 8.84
N ARG A 81 11.74 -7.30 8.59
CA ARG A 81 11.21 -8.64 8.26
C ARG A 81 10.92 -9.42 9.54
N ILE A 82 9.66 -9.72 9.77
CA ILE A 82 9.18 -10.44 10.95
C ILE A 82 8.76 -11.85 10.55
N ARG A 83 9.55 -12.85 10.94
CA ARG A 83 9.29 -14.26 10.63
C ARG A 83 8.11 -14.81 11.45
N PRO A 84 7.32 -15.74 10.90
CA PRO A 84 6.28 -16.41 11.67
C PRO A 84 6.86 -17.21 12.85
N PRO A 85 6.07 -17.45 13.90
CA PRO A 85 6.44 -18.40 14.95
C PRO A 85 6.76 -19.78 14.36
N LYS A 86 7.70 -20.51 14.96
CA LYS A 86 8.18 -21.83 14.47
C LYS A 86 7.07 -22.87 14.21
N LYS A 87 5.93 -22.73 14.88
CA LYS A 87 4.76 -23.62 14.74
C LYS A 87 3.91 -23.34 13.49
N ARG A 88 4.10 -22.20 12.83
CA ARG A 88 3.34 -21.74 11.64
C ARG A 88 4.22 -21.71 10.40
N LYS A 89 4.61 -22.91 9.93
CA LYS A 89 5.54 -23.09 8.79
C LYS A 89 4.93 -22.72 7.44
N ASP A 90 3.60 -22.69 7.35
CA ASP A 90 2.79 -22.33 6.19
C ASP A 90 2.70 -20.82 5.96
N CYS A 91 3.09 -20.01 6.95
CA CYS A 91 3.03 -18.56 6.86
C CYS A 91 4.32 -17.96 6.30
N SER A 92 4.19 -16.93 5.46
CA SER A 92 5.33 -16.12 5.01
C SER A 92 5.71 -15.04 6.03
N SER A 93 6.91 -14.47 5.89
CA SER A 93 7.32 -13.32 6.72
C SER A 93 6.42 -12.11 6.47
N VAL A 94 6.24 -11.28 7.50
CA VAL A 94 5.64 -9.95 7.41
C VAL A 94 6.75 -8.94 7.17
N TYR A 95 6.51 -7.94 6.31
CA TYR A 95 7.39 -6.78 6.17
C TYR A 95 6.67 -5.56 6.71
N GLN A 96 7.26 -4.90 7.71
CA GLN A 96 6.70 -3.74 8.37
C GLN A 96 7.67 -2.56 8.33
N LEU A 97 7.18 -1.40 7.90
CA LEU A 97 7.91 -0.13 7.94
C LEU A 97 7.20 0.80 8.90
N GLU A 98 7.96 1.37 9.84
CA GLU A 98 7.50 2.48 10.67
C GLU A 98 7.81 3.78 9.94
N LEU A 99 6.84 4.68 9.89
CA LEU A 99 6.95 5.99 9.27
C LEU A 99 6.97 7.08 10.34
N SER A 100 7.41 8.28 9.96
CA SER A 100 7.31 9.46 10.83
C SER A 100 5.86 9.72 11.25
N GLY A 101 5.65 10.26 12.45
CA GLY A 101 4.30 10.59 12.94
C GLY A 101 3.53 9.42 13.53
N GLY A 102 4.16 8.25 13.72
CA GLY A 102 3.51 7.08 14.32
C GLY A 102 2.60 6.33 13.35
N GLN A 103 2.88 6.44 12.05
CA GLN A 103 2.25 5.64 11.01
C GLN A 103 3.04 4.37 10.75
N SER A 104 2.39 3.32 10.24
CA SER A 104 3.10 2.11 9.78
C SER A 104 2.43 1.50 8.56
N VAL A 105 3.26 0.96 7.67
CA VAL A 105 2.85 0.13 6.54
C VAL A 105 3.25 -1.31 6.82
N VAL A 106 2.32 -2.25 6.63
CA VAL A 106 2.56 -3.68 6.76
C VAL A 106 2.17 -4.38 5.46
N LEU A 107 3.15 -5.00 4.80
CA LEU A 107 2.99 -5.63 3.48
C LEU A 107 2.82 -7.15 3.61
N ARG A 108 1.78 -7.70 2.99
CA ARG A 108 1.50 -9.13 2.89
C ARG A 108 1.08 -9.53 1.47
N GLY A 109 1.22 -10.82 1.15
CA GLY A 109 0.80 -11.35 -0.15
C GLY A 109 -0.71 -11.29 -0.43
N PHE A 110 -1.53 -11.15 0.62
CA PHE A 110 -2.98 -11.04 0.53
C PHE A 110 -3.51 -9.59 0.59
N GLY A 111 -2.63 -8.59 0.79
CA GLY A 111 -3.03 -7.20 0.92
C GLY A 111 -2.05 -6.37 1.75
N VAL A 112 -2.43 -5.13 2.01
CA VAL A 112 -1.61 -4.17 2.75
C VAL A 112 -2.42 -3.58 3.90
N PHE A 113 -1.78 -3.44 5.05
CA PHE A 113 -2.33 -2.73 6.19
C PHE A 113 -1.57 -1.41 6.38
N PHE A 114 -2.30 -0.33 6.60
CA PHE A 114 -1.75 0.98 6.93
C PHE A 114 -2.39 1.48 8.21
N GLY A 115 -1.57 1.86 9.18
CA GLY A 115 -2.02 2.32 10.48
C GLY A 115 -1.46 3.68 10.84
N ASP A 116 -2.19 4.40 11.68
CA ASP A 116 -1.88 5.69 12.25
C ASP A 116 -2.38 5.71 13.70
N ARG A 117 -1.51 6.07 14.65
CA ARG A 117 -1.86 6.01 16.09
C ARG A 117 -3.06 6.87 16.48
N ALA A 118 -3.34 7.95 15.76
CA ALA A 118 -4.45 8.85 16.07
C ALA A 118 -5.74 8.46 15.36
N ARG A 119 -5.66 7.76 14.21
CA ARG A 119 -6.80 7.51 13.32
C ARG A 119 -7.21 6.03 13.21
N GLY A 120 -6.43 5.10 13.76
CA GLY A 120 -6.67 3.66 13.62
C GLY A 120 -5.93 3.07 12.43
N GLY A 121 -6.57 2.19 11.67
CA GLY A 121 -5.94 1.54 10.53
C GLY A 121 -6.91 1.11 9.44
N VAL A 122 -6.37 0.97 8.23
CA VAL A 122 -7.06 0.44 7.07
C VAL A 122 -6.33 -0.79 6.54
N PHE A 123 -7.10 -1.81 6.18
CA PHE A 123 -6.63 -2.96 5.43
C PHE A 123 -7.21 -2.92 4.01
N LEU A 124 -6.35 -3.00 3.00
CA LEU A 124 -6.74 -3.14 1.60
C LEU A 124 -6.46 -4.59 1.13
N PRO A 125 -7.51 -5.40 0.94
CA PRO A 125 -7.36 -6.74 0.37
C PRO A 125 -6.89 -6.68 -1.08
N ARG A 126 -5.92 -7.54 -1.43
CA ARG A 126 -5.26 -7.55 -2.75
C ARG A 126 -6.23 -7.67 -3.94
N TYR A 127 -7.25 -8.51 -3.83
CA TYR A 127 -8.09 -8.92 -4.97
C TYR A 127 -9.45 -8.21 -5.04
N GLU A 128 -9.85 -7.50 -3.99
CA GLU A 128 -11.16 -6.85 -3.92
C GLU A 128 -11.06 -5.33 -3.80
N PHE A 129 -9.92 -4.81 -3.30
CA PHE A 129 -9.71 -3.40 -3.00
C PHE A 129 -10.90 -2.76 -2.25
N THR A 130 -11.52 -3.51 -1.34
CA THR A 130 -12.59 -3.00 -0.47
C THR A 130 -11.97 -2.60 0.86
N PRO A 131 -11.81 -1.30 1.16
CA PRO A 131 -11.15 -0.87 2.38
C PRO A 131 -11.90 -1.34 3.62
N ARG A 132 -11.17 -1.95 4.55
CA ARG A 132 -11.69 -2.38 5.85
C ARG A 132 -11.02 -1.55 6.94
N PHE A 133 -11.81 -1.04 7.88
CA PHE A 133 -11.33 -0.14 8.92
C PHE A 133 -11.20 -0.84 10.27
N THR A 134 -10.29 -0.35 11.11
CA THR A 134 -10.16 -0.70 12.52
C THR A 134 -9.74 0.51 13.33
N SER A 135 -10.21 0.62 14.57
CA SER A 135 -9.71 1.59 15.54
C SER A 135 -8.46 1.09 16.29
N GLN A 136 -8.09 -0.19 16.11
CA GLN A 136 -7.00 -0.82 16.82
C GLN A 136 -5.67 -0.62 16.10
N PHE A 137 -4.88 0.34 16.57
CA PHE A 137 -3.49 0.53 16.14
C PHE A 137 -2.66 1.13 17.29
N PRO A 138 -1.39 0.71 17.53
CA PRO A 138 -0.59 -0.26 16.76
C PRO A 138 -1.12 -1.69 16.85
N LEU A 139 -0.72 -2.53 15.88
CA LEU A 139 -1.06 -3.96 15.89
C LEU A 139 -0.43 -4.66 17.09
N VAL A 140 -1.21 -5.48 17.80
CA VAL A 140 -0.74 -6.28 18.95
C VAL A 140 0.25 -7.37 18.49
N SER A 141 0.03 -7.93 17.31
CA SER A 141 0.90 -8.93 16.69
C SER A 141 1.04 -8.68 15.18
N PRO A 142 2.16 -9.13 14.57
CA PRO A 142 2.30 -9.10 13.13
C PRO A 142 1.23 -9.97 12.46
N PRO A 143 0.55 -9.48 11.41
CA PRO A 143 -0.51 -10.24 10.78
C PRO A 143 0.10 -11.26 9.82
N TRP A 144 0.43 -12.49 10.23
CA TRP A 144 1.00 -13.55 9.38
C TRP A 144 -0.03 -14.31 8.54
N SER A 145 -1.31 -14.26 8.90
CA SER A 145 -2.47 -14.67 8.11
C SER A 145 -3.56 -13.60 8.20
N THR A 146 -4.63 -13.74 7.42
CA THR A 146 -5.81 -12.87 7.52
C THR A 146 -6.48 -12.97 8.89
N SER A 147 -6.40 -14.12 9.56
CA SER A 147 -6.93 -14.33 10.92
C SER A 147 -6.13 -13.62 12.02
N ASP A 148 -4.93 -13.11 11.72
CA ASP A 148 -4.12 -12.34 12.67
C ASP A 148 -4.39 -10.83 12.57
N LEU A 149 -5.20 -10.40 11.58
CA LEU A 149 -5.61 -9.01 11.49
C LEU A 149 -6.52 -8.65 12.68
N PRO A 150 -6.53 -7.38 13.13
CA PRO A 150 -7.44 -6.93 14.17
C PRO A 150 -8.91 -7.06 13.70
N ALA A 151 -9.85 -6.80 14.60
CA ALA A 151 -11.24 -6.68 14.20
C ALA A 151 -11.39 -5.58 13.13
N LEU A 152 -11.87 -5.98 11.95
CA LEU A 152 -12.01 -5.14 10.77
C LEU A 152 -13.49 -5.06 10.39
N TRP A 153 -13.97 -3.87 10.05
CA TRP A 153 -15.35 -3.65 9.61
C TRP A 153 -15.43 -2.78 8.36
N THR A 154 -16.58 -2.80 7.70
CA THR A 154 -16.93 -1.80 6.70
C THR A 154 -17.27 -0.50 7.44
N PRO A 155 -16.52 0.60 7.23
CA PRO A 155 -16.73 1.82 8.00
C PRO A 155 -18.07 2.47 7.65
N THR A 156 -18.66 3.14 8.63
CA THR A 156 -19.93 3.87 8.51
C THR A 156 -19.82 5.19 9.29
N GLY A 157 -20.67 6.17 8.98
CA GLY A 157 -20.65 7.47 9.67
C GLY A 157 -19.27 8.13 9.65
N ASP A 158 -18.78 8.56 10.81
CA ASP A 158 -17.49 9.27 10.95
C ASP A 158 -16.27 8.41 10.52
N ASP A 159 -16.38 7.08 10.64
CA ASP A 159 -15.31 6.15 10.20
C ASP A 159 -15.07 6.23 8.69
N LEU A 160 -16.07 6.61 7.89
CA LEU A 160 -15.92 6.72 6.43
C LEU A 160 -14.87 7.74 6.05
N SER A 161 -14.91 8.92 6.68
CA SER A 161 -13.94 9.99 6.42
C SER A 161 -12.53 9.58 6.85
N LEU A 162 -12.40 8.92 8.00
CA LEU A 162 -11.11 8.42 8.50
C LEU A 162 -10.55 7.32 7.60
N CYS A 163 -11.35 6.33 7.23
CA CYS A 163 -10.97 5.25 6.33
C CYS A 163 -10.55 5.78 4.95
N ALA A 164 -11.30 6.75 4.40
CA ALA A 164 -10.95 7.40 3.14
C ALA A 164 -9.58 8.10 3.22
N LYS A 165 -9.34 8.88 4.29
CA LYS A 165 -8.04 9.56 4.50
C LYS A 165 -6.89 8.56 4.62
N LEU A 166 -7.04 7.50 5.41
CA LEU A 166 -6.02 6.46 5.56
C LEU A 166 -5.76 5.71 4.24
N THR A 167 -6.82 5.48 3.45
CA THR A 167 -6.69 4.86 2.12
C THR A 167 -5.90 5.76 1.17
N LEU A 168 -6.18 7.06 1.15
CA LEU A 168 -5.46 8.04 0.34
C LEU A 168 -3.99 8.17 0.78
N ASP A 169 -3.73 8.23 2.08
CA ASP A 169 -2.36 8.26 2.64
C ASP A 169 -1.57 7.01 2.22
N LEU A 170 -2.20 5.83 2.27
CA LEU A 170 -1.58 4.60 1.81
C LEU A 170 -1.30 4.63 0.31
N ILE A 171 -2.25 5.10 -0.52
CA ILE A 171 -2.03 5.21 -1.97
C ILE A 171 -0.87 6.16 -2.28
N ASP A 172 -0.77 7.29 -1.57
CA ASP A 172 0.34 8.21 -1.76
C ASP A 172 1.68 7.61 -1.32
N TRP A 173 1.67 6.80 -0.26
CA TRP A 173 2.85 6.02 0.14
C TRP A 173 3.25 5.02 -0.95
N ILE A 174 2.32 4.24 -1.52
CA ILE A 174 2.61 3.29 -2.60
C ILE A 174 3.16 4.01 -3.83
N ARG A 175 2.55 5.14 -4.22
CA ARG A 175 3.04 5.99 -5.30
C ARG A 175 4.48 6.44 -5.05
N SER A 176 4.77 6.92 -3.84
CA SER A 176 6.10 7.39 -3.47
C SER A 176 7.13 6.27 -3.44
N TYR A 177 6.73 5.06 -3.04
CA TYR A 177 7.54 3.85 -3.14
C TYR A 177 7.94 3.56 -4.59
N GLU A 178 6.98 3.60 -5.53
CA GLU A 178 7.26 3.34 -6.95
C GLU A 178 8.18 4.41 -7.57
N VAL A 179 7.97 5.68 -7.26
CA VAL A 179 8.89 6.76 -7.68
C VAL A 179 10.30 6.50 -7.15
N ASN A 180 10.42 6.02 -5.90
CA ASN A 180 11.70 5.71 -5.29
C ASN A 180 12.39 4.50 -5.93
N VAL A 181 11.64 3.44 -6.25
CA VAL A 181 12.12 2.28 -7.00
C VAL A 181 12.75 2.74 -8.31
N ILE A 182 12.03 3.52 -9.13
CA ILE A 182 12.54 4.00 -10.42
C ILE A 182 13.79 4.85 -10.23
N ARG A 183 13.79 5.74 -9.23
CA ARG A 183 14.92 6.63 -8.93
C ARG A 183 16.18 5.86 -8.51
N CYS A 184 16.03 4.80 -7.73
CA CYS A 184 17.16 4.10 -7.11
C CYS A 184 17.60 2.85 -7.89
N LEU A 185 16.67 2.16 -8.53
CA LEU A 185 16.89 0.88 -9.22
C LEU A 185 16.79 0.99 -10.74
N GLY A 186 16.32 2.13 -11.25
CA GLY A 186 16.12 2.36 -12.67
C GLY A 186 14.74 1.94 -13.16
N LEU A 187 14.34 2.50 -14.30
CA LEU A 187 13.09 2.14 -14.98
C LEU A 187 13.17 0.72 -15.54
N GLU A 188 14.34 0.35 -16.07
CA GLU A 188 14.65 -0.93 -16.68
C GLU A 188 14.45 -2.09 -15.69
N TYR A 189 14.80 -1.87 -14.42
CA TYR A 189 14.54 -2.84 -13.35
C TYR A 189 13.05 -3.15 -13.21
N ARG A 190 12.20 -2.11 -13.19
CA ARG A 190 10.75 -2.30 -13.05
C ARG A 190 10.14 -2.87 -14.32
N GLN A 191 10.62 -2.50 -15.50
CA GLN A 191 10.22 -3.12 -16.76
C GLN A 191 10.53 -4.63 -16.76
N ALA A 192 11.75 -5.03 -16.35
CA ALA A 192 12.14 -6.43 -16.24
C ALA A 192 11.30 -7.19 -15.19
N THR A 193 11.01 -6.55 -14.06
CA THR A 193 10.12 -7.12 -13.02
C THR A 193 8.71 -7.39 -13.56
N LEU A 194 8.21 -6.51 -14.42
CA LEU A 194 6.86 -6.55 -14.95
C LEU A 194 6.72 -7.43 -16.21
N SER A 195 7.80 -7.72 -16.94
CA SER A 195 7.74 -8.66 -18.06
C SER A 195 7.35 -10.07 -17.60
N GLU A 196 7.76 -10.48 -16.40
CA GLU A 196 7.36 -11.75 -15.78
C GLU A 196 5.92 -11.76 -15.26
N TRP A 197 5.31 -10.58 -15.08
CA TRP A 197 3.90 -10.47 -14.69
C TRP A 197 2.94 -10.63 -15.88
N GLN A 198 3.41 -10.37 -17.10
CA GLN A 198 2.58 -10.29 -18.29
C GLN A 198 1.92 -11.64 -18.60
N ASP A 199 0.64 -11.76 -18.23
CA ASP A 199 -0.29 -12.84 -18.56
C ASP A 199 -1.48 -12.18 -19.25
N ASP A 200 -1.91 -12.70 -20.40
CA ASP A 200 -2.99 -12.16 -21.24
C ASP A 200 -4.33 -11.97 -20.50
N LYS A 201 -4.48 -12.58 -19.32
CA LYS A 201 -5.69 -12.53 -18.50
C LYS A 201 -5.73 -11.40 -17.48
N ARG A 202 -4.61 -10.71 -17.21
CA ARG A 202 -4.54 -9.69 -16.14
C ARG A 202 -4.33 -8.31 -16.74
N LYS A 203 -4.99 -7.31 -16.16
CA LYS A 203 -4.69 -5.92 -16.51
C LYS A 203 -3.23 -5.63 -16.19
N PHE A 204 -2.55 -5.05 -17.17
CA PHE A 204 -1.13 -4.73 -17.10
C PHE A 204 -0.97 -3.22 -17.01
N PHE A 205 -0.25 -2.75 -15.99
CA PHE A 205 0.19 -1.36 -15.90
C PHE A 205 1.69 -1.29 -16.24
N PRO A 206 2.09 -0.54 -17.27
CA PRO A 206 3.49 -0.36 -17.61
C PRO A 206 4.30 0.32 -16.50
N ALA A 207 5.59 0.03 -16.43
CA ALA A 207 6.50 0.59 -15.42
C ALA A 207 6.49 2.12 -15.40
N GLU A 208 6.41 2.74 -16.57
CA GLU A 208 6.40 4.20 -16.77
C GLU A 208 5.15 4.86 -16.19
N GLN A 209 4.04 4.11 -16.16
CA GLN A 209 2.73 4.60 -15.76
C GLN A 209 2.35 4.18 -14.34
N PHE A 210 3.17 3.35 -13.67
CA PHE A 210 2.72 2.67 -12.47
C PHE A 210 2.48 3.66 -11.32
N ALA A 211 3.41 4.59 -11.11
CA ALA A 211 3.23 5.68 -10.13
C ALA A 211 2.10 6.64 -10.52
N SER A 212 1.93 6.97 -11.82
CA SER A 212 0.83 7.85 -12.24
C SER A 212 -0.53 7.19 -12.11
N ALA A 213 -0.63 5.87 -12.33
CA ALA A 213 -1.86 5.11 -12.12
C ALA A 213 -2.32 5.15 -10.66
N TRP A 214 -1.38 5.05 -9.70
CA TRP A 214 -1.71 5.26 -8.28
C TRP A 214 -2.19 6.68 -7.99
N ARG A 215 -1.57 7.69 -8.61
CA ARG A 215 -2.03 9.09 -8.49
C ARG A 215 -3.43 9.27 -9.06
N GLU A 216 -3.71 8.75 -10.24
CA GLU A 216 -5.03 8.82 -10.87
C GLU A 216 -6.10 8.12 -10.03
N LEU A 217 -5.75 6.96 -9.45
CA LEU A 217 -6.62 6.25 -8.53
C LEU A 217 -6.92 7.11 -7.28
N SER A 218 -5.93 7.80 -6.71
CA SER A 218 -6.16 8.69 -5.56
C SER A 218 -7.17 9.80 -5.86
N LEU A 219 -7.12 10.39 -7.05
CA LEU A 219 -8.05 11.44 -7.48
C LEU A 219 -9.47 10.89 -7.65
N GLN A 220 -9.60 9.70 -8.24
CA GLN A 220 -10.90 9.03 -8.40
C GLN A 220 -11.51 8.65 -7.04
N ILE A 221 -10.70 8.15 -6.10
CA ILE A 221 -11.16 7.82 -4.75
C ILE A 221 -11.57 9.07 -3.97
N ALA A 222 -10.81 10.16 -4.07
CA ALA A 222 -11.18 11.42 -3.43
C ALA A 222 -12.55 11.95 -3.93
N GLY A 223 -12.88 11.71 -5.21
CA GLY A 223 -14.19 12.07 -5.78
C GLY A 223 -15.33 11.09 -5.48
N HIS A 224 -15.04 9.87 -5.01
CA HIS A 224 -16.01 8.77 -4.87
C HIS A 224 -15.87 7.97 -3.56
N SER A 225 -15.30 8.56 -2.52
CA SER A 225 -14.86 7.86 -1.30
C SER A 225 -15.99 7.07 -0.63
N GLU A 226 -17.18 7.65 -0.51
CA GLU A 226 -18.34 6.99 0.09
C GLU A 226 -18.78 5.75 -0.70
N SER A 227 -18.74 5.80 -2.03
CA SER A 227 -19.19 4.71 -2.90
C SER A 227 -18.16 3.59 -3.06
N LEU A 228 -16.87 3.91 -2.93
CA LEU A 228 -15.80 2.91 -2.92
C LEU A 228 -15.86 2.07 -1.63
N ILE A 229 -16.09 2.74 -0.50
CA ILE A 229 -15.98 2.17 0.83
C ILE A 229 -17.31 1.54 1.29
N SER A 230 -18.44 2.14 0.92
CA SER A 230 -19.76 1.59 1.23
C SER A 230 -20.06 0.44 0.28
N ALA A 231 -19.85 -0.79 0.76
CA ALA A 231 -20.51 -1.95 0.17
C ALA A 231 -22.02 -1.78 0.44
N LYS A 232 -22.76 -1.17 -0.50
CA LYS A 232 -24.22 -1.27 -0.46
C LYS A 232 -24.55 -2.76 -0.36
N THR A 233 -25.20 -3.12 0.74
CA THR A 233 -25.91 -4.39 0.88
C THR A 233 -26.96 -4.39 -0.25
N GLU A 234 -26.66 -5.04 -1.36
CA GLU A 234 -27.72 -5.55 -2.22
C GLU A 234 -28.45 -6.57 -1.36
N SER A 235 -29.54 -6.12 -0.76
CA SER A 235 -30.47 -6.95 -0.02
C SER A 235 -30.95 -8.05 -0.97
N ALA A 236 -30.46 -9.27 -0.75
CA ALA A 236 -31.17 -10.45 -1.17
C ALA A 236 -32.55 -10.40 -0.49
N THR A 237 -33.60 -10.18 -1.29
CA THR A 237 -34.97 -10.45 -0.87
C THR A 237 -35.10 -11.96 -0.65
N PRO A 238 -35.41 -12.45 0.57
CA PRO A 238 -35.74 -13.85 0.77
C PRO A 238 -37.22 -14.10 0.37
N PRO A 239 -37.61 -15.36 0.13
CA PRO A 239 -38.63 -15.77 -0.84
C PRO A 239 -40.06 -15.36 -0.52
#